data_AF-T1B267-F1
#
_entry.id   AF-T1B267-F1
#
_cell.length_a   1.000
_cell.length_b   1.000
_cell.length_c   1.000
_cell.angle_alpha   90.00
_cell.angle_beta   90.00
_cell.angle_gamma   90.00
#
_symmetry.space_group_name_H-M   'P 1'
#
loop_
_entity.id
_entity.type
_entity.pdbx_description
1 polymer ?
#
loop_
_entity_poly.entity_id
_entity_poly.type
_entity_poly.pdbx_seq_one_letter_code
_entity_poly.pdbx_strand_id
1 'polypeptide(L)'
;MACADWTIVARYDDTEALLRLSESCQAITTEFENVPAASLEFLAARGVVRPSALSVAICQDRIREKTFLADNGFLTAPFIVVAGSSRPTPETIAPLLPGILKTSREGYDGKGQWPIDTIDVPFFRDR
;
A
#
# COMPACT_ATOMS: atom_id res chain seq x y z
N MET A 1 28.49 -2.17 14.62
CA MET A 1 28.42 -0.70 14.71
C MET A 1 26.95 -0.34 14.69
N ALA A 2 26.38 0.13 15.81
CA ALA A 2 24.98 0.54 15.85
C ALA A 2 24.90 2.00 15.37
N CYS A 3 24.04 2.28 14.39
CA CYS A 3 23.94 3.57 13.70
C CYS A 3 22.90 4.53 14.30
N ALA A 4 22.43 4.26 15.52
CA ALA A 4 21.44 5.08 16.21
C ALA A 4 21.92 5.42 17.62
N ASP A 5 21.70 6.67 18.04
CA ASP A 5 21.97 7.08 19.41
C ASP A 5 21.03 6.36 20.41
N TRP A 6 19.78 6.11 20.00
CA TRP A 6 18.71 5.52 20.82
C TRP A 6 17.91 4.50 20.00
N THR A 7 17.49 3.39 20.63
CA THR A 7 16.67 2.34 20.00
C THR A 7 15.44 2.05 20.85
N ILE A 8 14.27 2.02 20.20
CA ILE A 8 13.00 1.58 20.80
C ILE A 8 12.60 0.26 20.11
N VAL A 9 12.53 -0.84 20.88
CA VAL A 9 12.11 -2.15 20.36
C VAL A 9 10.65 -2.37 20.75
N ALA A 10 9.74 -2.14 19.80
CA ALA A 10 8.30 -2.27 19.98
C ALA A 10 7.61 -2.57 18.64
N ARG A 11 6.30 -2.83 18.67
CA ARG A 11 5.50 -2.90 17.45
C ARG A 11 5.25 -1.49 16.90
N TYR A 12 5.04 -1.38 15.58
CA TYR A 12 4.76 -0.08 14.95
C TYR A 12 3.43 0.56 15.39
N ASP A 13 2.52 -0.22 15.96
CA ASP A 13 1.22 0.22 16.49
C ASP A 13 1.21 0.41 18.02
N ASP A 14 2.36 0.26 18.69
CA ASP A 14 2.48 0.46 20.13
C ASP A 14 2.43 1.96 20.47
N THR A 15 1.33 2.38 21.08
CA THR A 15 1.06 3.79 21.40
C THR A 15 2.07 4.36 22.40
N GLU A 16 2.52 3.58 23.39
CA GLU A 16 3.51 4.04 24.38
C GLU A 16 4.89 4.24 23.72
N ALA A 17 5.27 3.34 22.82
CA ALA A 17 6.49 3.48 22.04
C ALA A 17 6.44 4.70 21.11
N LEU A 18 5.31 4.94 20.45
CA LEU A 18 5.09 6.11 19.59
C LEU A 18 5.14 7.43 20.37
N LEU A 19 4.58 7.45 21.59
CA LEU A 19 4.68 8.61 22.49
C LEU A 19 6.15 8.92 22.79
N ARG A 20 6.90 7.92 23.25
CA ARG A 20 8.33 8.06 23.55
C ARG A 20 9.13 8.56 22.35
N LEU A 21 8.84 8.04 21.15
CA LEU A 21 9.47 8.50 19.91
C LEU A 21 9.16 9.98 19.63
N SER A 22 7.90 10.39 19.78
CA SER A 22 7.48 11.78 19.55
C SER A 22 8.09 12.78 20.52
N GLU A 23 8.32 12.38 21.77
CA GLU A 23 8.95 13.22 22.79
C GLU A 23 10.47 13.35 22.60
N SER A 24 11.09 12.36 21.93
CA SER A 24 12.54 12.27 21.76
C SER A 24 13.04 12.85 20.43
N CYS A 25 12.15 13.20 19.50
CA CYS A 25 12.50 13.59 18.14
C CYS A 25 11.85 14.92 17.73
N GLN A 26 12.62 15.79 17.08
CA GLN A 26 12.10 17.03 16.49
C GLN A 26 11.35 16.79 15.17
N ALA A 27 11.71 15.72 14.47
CA ALA A 27 11.05 15.27 13.24
C ALA A 27 11.17 13.74 13.13
N ILE A 28 10.17 13.12 12.51
CA ILE A 28 10.08 11.66 12.35
C ILE A 28 9.87 11.32 10.87
N THR A 29 10.53 10.26 10.44
CA THR A 29 10.41 9.67 9.10
C THR A 29 10.21 8.16 9.19
N THR A 30 9.83 7.54 8.07
CA THR A 30 9.79 6.08 7.92
C THR A 30 10.64 5.65 6.74
N GLU A 31 11.35 4.53 6.88
CA GLU A 31 12.07 3.88 5.77
C GLU A 31 11.23 2.78 5.09
N PHE A 32 10.20 2.27 5.78
CA PHE A 32 9.36 1.17 5.27
C PHE A 32 7.95 1.66 4.92
N GLU A 33 7.45 1.21 3.78
CA GLU A 33 6.14 1.57 3.26
C GLU A 33 4.99 0.88 3.97
N ASN A 34 5.24 -0.23 4.69
CA ASN A 34 4.21 -1.02 5.40
C ASN A 34 4.01 -0.63 6.87
N VAL A 35 4.56 0.51 7.31
CA VAL A 35 4.23 1.07 8.63
C VAL A 35 2.75 1.48 8.64
N PRO A 36 1.97 1.16 9.69
CA PRO A 36 0.56 1.56 9.74
C PRO A 36 0.42 3.08 9.58
N ALA A 37 -0.38 3.52 8.60
CA ALA A 37 -0.60 4.94 8.38
C ALA A 37 -1.18 5.65 9.63
N ALA A 38 -2.00 4.93 10.42
CA ALA A 38 -2.53 5.43 11.69
C ALA A 38 -1.43 5.77 12.71
N SER A 39 -0.30 5.04 12.72
CA SER A 39 0.84 5.37 13.58
C SER A 39 1.50 6.68 13.15
N LEU A 40 1.65 6.91 11.85
CA LEU A 40 2.17 8.17 11.33
C LEU A 40 1.23 9.34 11.60
N GLU A 41 -0.09 9.11 11.53
CA GLU A 41 -1.11 10.10 11.89
C GLU A 41 -1.05 10.47 13.36
N PHE A 42 -0.92 9.46 14.24
CA PHE A 42 -0.73 9.67 15.67
C PHE A 42 0.50 10.53 15.99
N LEU A 43 1.63 10.25 15.32
CA LEU A 43 2.87 11.01 15.47
C LEU A 43 2.76 12.43 14.90
N ALA A 44 2.06 12.61 13.77
CA ALA A 44 1.88 13.90 13.12
C ALA A 44 1.07 14.89 13.96
N ALA A 45 0.21 14.39 14.87
CA ALA A 45 -0.47 15.22 15.85
C ALA A 45 0.46 15.81 16.93
N ARG A 46 1.71 15.34 17.02
CA ARG A 46 2.68 15.69 18.08
C ARG A 46 3.98 16.32 17.56
N GLY A 47 4.21 16.29 16.26
CA GLY A 47 5.44 16.82 15.67
C GLY A 47 5.46 16.74 14.15
N VAL A 48 6.63 17.02 13.58
CA VAL A 48 6.82 16.96 12.13
C VAL A 48 7.02 15.52 11.69
N VAL A 49 6.12 15.01 10.85
CA VAL A 49 6.24 13.68 10.23
C VAL A 49 6.27 13.84 8.71
N ARG A 50 7.27 13.25 8.06
CA ARG A 50 7.39 13.20 6.59
C ARG A 50 7.89 11.81 6.14
N PRO A 51 7.32 11.20 5.08
CA PRO A 51 6.13 11.63 4.33
C PRO A 51 4.86 11.63 5.20
N SER A 52 3.77 12.22 4.70
CA SER A 52 2.52 12.27 5.45
C SER A 52 1.89 10.88 5.58
N ALA A 53 1.09 10.66 6.62
CA ALA A 53 0.31 9.44 6.81
C ALA A 53 -0.57 9.14 5.58
N LEU A 54 -1.17 10.17 4.98
CA LEU A 54 -1.99 10.04 3.78
C LEU A 54 -1.17 9.52 2.59
N SER A 55 0.04 10.03 2.39
CA SER A 55 0.93 9.57 1.33
C SER A 55 1.22 8.08 1.47
N VAL A 56 1.57 7.63 2.67
CA VAL A 56 1.81 6.20 2.94
C VAL A 56 0.53 5.38 2.73
N ALA A 57 -0.62 5.85 3.22
CA ALA A 57 -1.89 5.16 3.08
C ALA A 57 -2.36 5.00 1.62
N ILE A 58 -1.98 5.93 0.74
CA ILE A 58 -2.24 5.86 -0.71
C ILE A 58 -1.29 4.84 -1.35
N CYS A 59 0.02 4.95 -1.11
CA CYS A 59 1.02 4.08 -1.75
C CYS A 59 0.95 2.61 -1.29
N GLN A 60 0.39 2.34 -0.10
CA GLN A 60 0.17 0.97 0.40
C GLN A 60 -0.90 0.18 -0.37
N ASP A 61 -1.73 0.85 -1.16
CA ASP A 61 -2.88 0.25 -1.84
C ASP A 61 -2.89 0.61 -3.32
N ARG A 62 -2.61 -0.37 -4.19
CA ARG A 62 -2.51 -0.17 -5.64
C ARG A 62 -3.77 0.42 -6.27
N ILE A 63 -4.93 0.16 -5.67
CA ILE A 63 -6.19 0.74 -6.15
C ILE A 63 -6.17 2.23 -5.82
N ARG A 64 -5.91 2.59 -4.57
CA ARG A 64 -5.84 4.00 -4.14
C ARG A 64 -4.75 4.77 -4.88
N GLU A 65 -3.58 4.17 -5.06
CA GLU A 65 -2.46 4.77 -5.79
C GLU A 65 -2.85 5.07 -7.25
N LYS A 66 -3.38 4.08 -7.98
CA LYS A 66 -3.80 4.27 -9.37
C LYS A 66 -4.94 5.27 -9.51
N THR A 67 -5.94 5.21 -8.63
CA THR A 67 -7.04 6.17 -8.60
C THR A 67 -6.51 7.58 -8.32
N PHE A 68 -5.66 7.76 -7.31
CA PHE A 68 -5.06 9.05 -6.98
C PHE A 68 -4.29 9.64 -8.16
N LEU A 69 -3.47 8.84 -8.84
CA LEU A 69 -2.73 9.28 -10.02
C LEU A 69 -3.69 9.70 -11.16
N ALA A 70 -4.69 8.87 -11.47
CA ALA A 70 -5.67 9.16 -12.51
C ALA A 70 -6.48 10.43 -12.22
N ASP A 71 -6.97 10.59 -10.99
CA ASP A 71 -7.74 11.75 -10.54
C ASP A 71 -6.93 13.07 -10.61
N ASN A 72 -5.60 12.97 -10.55
CA ASN A 72 -4.69 14.11 -10.68
C ASN A 72 -4.11 14.27 -12.11
N GLY A 73 -4.68 13.58 -13.10
CA GLY A 73 -4.32 13.74 -14.51
C GLY A 73 -3.05 13.00 -14.94
N PHE A 74 -2.52 12.10 -14.10
CA PHE A 74 -1.39 11.25 -14.48
C PHE A 74 -1.88 10.01 -15.24
N LEU A 75 -1.12 9.63 -16.26
CA LEU A 75 -1.39 8.40 -17.01
C LEU A 75 -1.07 7.18 -16.14
N THR A 76 -2.00 6.22 -16.11
CA THR A 76 -1.79 4.91 -15.49
C THR A 76 -2.15 3.80 -16.48
N ALA A 77 -1.54 2.62 -16.31
CA ALA A 77 -1.98 1.46 -17.07
C ALA A 77 -3.46 1.15 -16.77
N PRO A 78 -4.30 0.88 -17.79
CA PRO A 78 -5.70 0.50 -17.62
C PRO A 78 -5.84 -0.62 -16.60
N PHE A 79 -6.85 -0.52 -15.73
CA PHE A 79 -7.07 -1.50 -14.68
C PHE A 79 -8.56 -1.59 -14.34
N ILE A 80 -8.92 -2.73 -13.75
CA ILE A 80 -10.22 -2.93 -13.09
C ILE A 80 -9.96 -3.39 -11.66
N VAL A 81 -10.87 -3.04 -10.77
CA VAL A 81 -10.86 -3.54 -9.40
C VAL A 81 -11.59 -4.87 -9.37
N VAL A 82 -10.91 -5.92 -8.89
CA VAL A 82 -11.50 -7.22 -8.65
C VAL A 82 -11.66 -7.39 -7.14
N ALA A 83 -12.89 -7.23 -6.63
CA ALA A 83 -13.21 -7.30 -5.22
C ALA A 83 -14.49 -8.09 -4.96
N GLY A 84 -14.53 -8.83 -3.85
CA GLY A 84 -15.71 -9.57 -3.41
C GLY A 84 -16.12 -10.72 -4.33
N SER A 85 -17.42 -11.05 -4.31
CA SER A 85 -18.02 -12.12 -5.11
C SER A 85 -18.37 -11.69 -6.55
N SER A 86 -18.30 -10.39 -6.86
CA SER A 86 -18.52 -9.90 -8.22
C SER A 86 -17.27 -10.16 -9.07
N ARG A 87 -17.34 -11.22 -9.88
CA ARG A 87 -16.29 -11.51 -10.86
C ARG A 87 -16.45 -10.58 -12.07
N PRO A 88 -15.34 -10.01 -12.58
CA PRO A 88 -15.37 -9.25 -13.82
C PRO A 88 -15.83 -10.14 -14.98
N THR A 89 -16.64 -9.58 -15.89
CA THR A 89 -17.15 -10.33 -17.04
C THR A 89 -16.08 -10.43 -18.13
N PRO A 90 -16.18 -11.41 -19.05
CA PRO A 90 -15.25 -11.53 -20.16
C PRO A 90 -15.05 -10.22 -20.96
N GLU A 91 -16.13 -9.48 -21.19
CA GLU A 91 -16.13 -8.21 -21.93
C GLU A 91 -15.31 -7.12 -21.21
N THR A 92 -15.32 -7.12 -19.88
CA THR A 92 -14.55 -6.14 -19.08
C THR A 92 -13.06 -6.46 -19.01
N ILE A 93 -12.68 -7.74 -19.13
CA ILE A 93 -11.29 -8.20 -19.00
C ILE A 93 -10.59 -8.21 -20.35
N ALA A 94 -11.29 -8.56 -21.44
CA ALA A 94 -10.67 -8.72 -22.76
C ALA A 94 -9.78 -7.54 -23.21
N PRO A 95 -10.14 -6.26 -22.97
CA PRO A 95 -9.30 -5.11 -23.34
C PRO A 95 -8.01 -4.97 -22.50
N LEU A 96 -7.91 -5.69 -21.38
CA LEU A 96 -6.78 -5.66 -20.44
C LEU A 96 -5.80 -6.81 -20.65
N LEU A 97 -6.06 -7.69 -21.61
CA LEU A 97 -5.23 -8.87 -21.89
C LEU A 97 -4.27 -8.61 -23.07
N PRO A 98 -3.01 -9.13 -23.02
CA PRO A 98 -2.41 -9.80 -21.88
C PRO A 98 -2.17 -8.81 -20.71
N GLY A 99 -2.38 -9.28 -19.48
CA GLY A 99 -2.40 -8.44 -18.28
C GLY A 99 -1.76 -9.09 -17.07
N ILE A 100 -1.74 -8.37 -15.95
CA ILE A 100 -1.22 -8.87 -14.67
C ILE A 100 -2.27 -8.66 -13.59
N LEU A 101 -2.72 -9.74 -12.96
CA LEU A 101 -3.54 -9.68 -11.75
C LEU A 101 -2.63 -9.43 -10.56
N LYS A 102 -2.94 -8.43 -9.74
CA LYS A 102 -2.16 -8.07 -8.54
C LYS A 102 -3.05 -8.00 -7.31
N THR A 103 -2.56 -8.47 -6.17
CA THR A 103 -3.16 -8.08 -4.87
C THR A 103 -3.03 -6.57 -4.71
N SER A 104 -4.08 -5.92 -4.19
CA SER A 104 -4.07 -4.47 -4.00
C SER A 104 -3.10 -4.03 -2.90
N ARG A 105 -2.85 -4.90 -1.91
CA ARG A 105 -1.95 -4.66 -0.77
C ARG A 105 -0.94 -5.79 -0.63
N GLU A 106 0.10 -5.53 0.17
CA GLU A 106 1.10 -6.52 0.64
C GLU A 106 1.87 -7.27 -0.46
N GLY A 107 1.86 -6.76 -1.70
CA GLY A 107 2.63 -7.34 -2.80
C GLY A 107 4.05 -6.78 -2.82
N TYR A 108 5.05 -7.62 -2.55
CA TYR A 108 6.48 -7.31 -2.58
C TYR A 108 7.26 -8.39 -3.34
N ASP A 109 8.33 -8.03 -4.07
CA ASP A 109 9.19 -8.96 -4.83
C ASP A 109 8.43 -9.97 -5.70
N GLY A 110 7.43 -9.51 -6.46
CA GLY A 110 6.64 -10.36 -7.36
C GLY A 110 5.57 -11.21 -6.65
N LYS A 111 5.53 -11.27 -5.32
CA LYS A 111 4.45 -11.92 -4.58
C LYS A 111 3.13 -11.20 -4.83
N GLY A 112 2.05 -11.98 -4.91
CA GLY A 112 0.72 -11.46 -5.16
C GLY A 112 0.53 -10.95 -6.59
N GLN A 113 1.31 -11.43 -7.56
CA GLN A 113 1.20 -11.04 -8.96
C GLN A 113 1.14 -12.28 -9.86
N TRP A 114 0.18 -12.32 -10.79
CA TRP A 114 -0.01 -13.43 -11.73
C TRP A 114 -0.17 -12.89 -13.15
N PRO A 115 0.66 -13.33 -14.12
CA PRO A 115 0.42 -13.02 -15.53
C PRO A 115 -0.85 -13.72 -16.01
N ILE A 116 -1.64 -13.02 -16.82
CA ILE A 116 -2.91 -13.47 -17.36
C ILE A 116 -2.89 -13.24 -18.87
N ASP A 117 -2.75 -14.31 -19.65
CA ASP A 117 -2.66 -14.21 -21.10
C ASP A 117 -4.04 -14.26 -21.77
N THR A 118 -4.92 -15.09 -21.25
CA THR A 118 -6.25 -15.37 -21.80
C THR A 118 -7.33 -15.36 -20.72
N ILE A 119 -8.58 -15.27 -21.14
CA ILE A 119 -9.74 -15.20 -20.25
C ILE A 119 -10.01 -16.51 -19.48
N ASP A 120 -9.49 -17.64 -19.99
CA ASP A 120 -9.59 -18.96 -19.37
C ASP A 120 -8.61 -19.15 -18.20
N VAL A 121 -8.62 -18.22 -17.24
CA VAL A 121 -7.81 -18.35 -16.03
C VAL A 121 -8.55 -19.17 -14.95
N PRO A 122 -7.99 -20.31 -14.48
CA PRO A 122 -8.58 -21.14 -13.43
C PRO A 122 -8.82 -20.40 -12.10
N PHE A 123 -8.24 -19.21 -11.93
CA PHE A 123 -8.37 -18.37 -10.75
C PHE A 123 -9.83 -17.92 -10.48
N PHE A 124 -10.66 -17.89 -11.52
CA PHE A 124 -12.10 -17.64 -11.42
C PHE A 124 -12.94 -18.91 -11.48
N ARG A 125 -12.39 -20.12 -11.27
CA ARG A 125 -13.19 -21.35 -11.30
C ARG A 125 -13.43 -21.95 -9.92
N ASP A 126 -12.47 -21.94 -9.01
CA ASP A 126 -12.67 -22.57 -7.69
C ASP A 126 -12.11 -21.76 -6.52
N ARG A 127 -13.03 -21.18 -5.74
CA ARG A 127 -12.99 -21.02 -4.28
C ARG A 127 -14.40 -20.78 -3.77
#